data_AF-A0A196MTN8-F1
#
_entry.id   AF-A0A196MTN8-F1
#
_cell.length_a   1.000
_cell.length_b   1.000
_cell.length_c   1.000
_cell.angle_alpha   90.00
_cell.angle_beta   90.00
_cell.angle_gamma   90.00
#
_symmetry.space_group_name_H-M   'P 1'
#
loop_
_entity.id
_entity.type
_entity.pdbx_description
1 polymer ?
#
loop_
_entity_poly.entity_id
_entity_poly.type
_entity_poly.pdbx_seq_one_letter_code
_entity_poly.pdbx_strand_id
1 'polypeptide(L)' 'MCACPHPETGETIVIKRGETGYWPMPSLIAVDAFNASFNAAPAAIAAMQAGAMFGWHVQAADPDHYDATGCKRHD' A
#
# COMPACT_ATOMS: atom_id res chain seq x y z
N MET A 1 -2.09 8.55 1.57
CA MET A 1 -1.45 7.97 0.38
C MET A 1 -0.32 7.07 0.85
N CYS A 2 0.09 6.11 0.04
CA CYS A 2 1.31 5.35 0.28
C CYS A 2 2.00 5.02 -1.04
N ALA A 3 3.26 4.63 -0.95
CA ALA A 3 4.04 4.10 -2.04
C ALA A 3 4.52 2.67 -1.70
N CYS A 4 4.46 1.78 -2.68
CA CYS A 4 4.91 0.40 -2.58
C CYS A 4 5.31 -0.14 -3.96
N PRO A 5 6.06 -1.24 -4.05
CA PRO A 5 6.30 -1.91 -5.32
C PRO A 5 4.98 -2.49 -5.88
N HIS A 6 4.78 -2.39 -7.19
CA HIS A 6 3.74 -3.13 -7.88
C HIS A 6 4.02 -4.63 -7.74
N PRO A 7 3.02 -5.47 -7.41
CA PRO A 7 3.24 -6.89 -7.11
C PRO A 7 3.79 -7.69 -8.29
N GLU A 8 3.49 -7.29 -9.54
CA GLU A 8 3.96 -8.00 -10.74
C GLU A 8 5.22 -7.39 -11.37
N THR A 9 5.30 -6.06 -11.52
CA THR A 9 6.38 -5.38 -12.24
C THR A 9 7.53 -4.96 -11.32
N GLY A 10 7.30 -4.86 -10.01
CA GLY A 10 8.28 -4.33 -9.05
C GLY A 10 8.50 -2.82 -9.12
N GLU A 11 7.84 -2.12 -10.05
CA GLU A 11 7.93 -0.67 -10.16
C GLU A 11 7.27 0.01 -8.95
N THR A 12 7.89 1.09 -8.44
CA THR A 12 7.29 1.84 -7.34
C THR A 12 6.06 2.60 -7.81
N ILE A 13 4.94 2.35 -7.14
CA ILE A 13 3.65 2.95 -7.43
C ILE A 13 3.14 3.73 -6.21
N VAL A 14 2.29 4.73 -6.46
CA VAL A 14 1.56 5.52 -5.47
C VAL A 14 0.10 5.11 -5.47
N ILE A 15 -0.44 4.90 -4.28
CA ILE A 15 -1.82 4.50 -4.05
C ILE A 15 -2.53 5.55 -3.20
N LYS A 16 -3.74 5.90 -3.63
CA LYS A 16 -4.70 6.73 -2.88
C LYS A 16 -5.80 5.84 -2.34
N ARG A 17 -6.08 5.95 -1.03
CA ARG A 17 -7.06 5.10 -0.36
C ARG A 17 -8.45 5.36 -0.95
N GLY A 18 -9.15 4.28 -1.33
CA GLY A 18 -10.48 4.35 -1.92
C GLY A 18 -10.52 4.62 -3.43
N GLU A 19 -9.38 4.82 -4.08
CA GLU A 19 -9.29 4.96 -5.54
C GLU A 19 -8.91 3.63 -6.20
N THR A 20 -9.50 3.32 -7.34
CA THR A 20 -9.13 2.13 -8.13
C THR A 20 -7.83 2.39 -8.89
N GLY A 21 -6.91 1.42 -8.87
CA GLY A 21 -5.64 1.51 -9.58
C GLY A 21 -4.55 2.27 -8.82
N TYR A 22 -3.55 2.74 -9.56
CA TYR A 22 -2.32 3.31 -9.02
C TYR A 22 -1.66 4.31 -9.98
N TRP A 23 -0.71 5.07 -9.46
CA TRP A 23 0.04 6.09 -10.21
C TRP A 23 1.54 5.80 -10.15
N PRO A 24 2.34 6.15 -11.17
CA PRO A 24 3.79 6.00 -11.08
C PRO A 24 4.38 6.91 -9.99
N MET A 25 5.34 6.40 -9.22
CA MET A 25 6.06 7.20 -8.22
C MET A 25 7.02 8.18 -8.90
N PRO A 26 7.04 9.47 -8.51
CA PRO A 26 8.07 10.40 -8.97
C PRO A 26 9.47 9.95 -8.54
N SER A 27 10.44 9.95 -9.46
CA SER A 27 11.80 9.40 -9.25
C SER A 27 12.66 10.16 -8.22
N LEU A 28 12.24 11.35 -7.78
CA LEU A 28 13.02 12.23 -6.91
C LEU A 28 12.77 12.01 -5.41
N ILE A 29 11.81 11.16 -5.03
CA ILE A 29 11.39 10.99 -3.64
C ILE A 29 11.66 9.56 -3.18
N ALA A 30 12.40 9.40 -2.08
CA ALA A 30 12.59 8.10 -1.44
C ALA A 30 11.26 7.56 -0.90
N VAL A 31 10.97 6.28 -1.13
CA VAL A 31 9.72 5.61 -0.74
C VAL A 31 9.44 5.76 0.76
N ASP A 32 10.45 5.55 1.59
CA ASP A 32 10.31 5.65 3.05
C ASP A 32 9.97 7.08 3.49
N ALA A 33 10.60 8.09 2.88
CA ALA A 33 10.30 9.49 3.17
C ALA A 33 8.88 9.87 2.72
N PHE A 34 8.44 9.38 1.57
CA PHE A 34 7.06 9.56 1.10
C PHE A 34 6.06 8.93 2.08
N ASN A 35 6.26 7.68 2.46
CA ASN A 35 5.38 6.98 3.39
C ASN A 35 5.36 7.62 4.78
N ALA A 36 6.51 8.07 5.29
CA ALA A 36 6.60 8.81 6.54
C ALA A 36 5.80 10.13 6.49
N SER A 37 5.84 10.86 5.36
CA SER A 37 5.08 12.11 5.21
C SER A 37 3.55 11.92 5.30
N PHE A 38 3.05 10.70 5.02
CA PHE A 38 1.64 10.34 5.13
C PHE A 38 1.31 9.49 6.35
N ASN A 39 2.26 9.26 7.26
CA ASN A 39 2.12 8.32 8.38
C ASN A 39 1.63 6.92 7.94
N ALA A 40 2.08 6.46 6.77
CA ALA A 40 1.68 5.17 6.22
C ALA A 40 2.44 4.04 6.93
N ALA A 41 1.77 3.36 7.86
CA ALA A 41 2.30 2.18 8.54
C ALA A 41 2.36 0.95 7.61
N PRO A 42 3.26 -0.03 7.84
CA PRO A 42 3.39 -1.21 6.99
C PRO A 42 2.07 -1.97 6.74
N ALA A 43 1.26 -2.17 7.80
CA ALA A 43 -0.07 -2.76 7.69
C ALA A 43 -1.00 -1.97 6.74
N ALA A 44 -1.00 -0.64 6.86
CA ALA A 44 -1.78 0.22 5.99
C ALA A 44 -1.28 0.18 4.54
N ILE A 45 0.03 0.10 4.31
CA ILE A 45 0.61 -0.02 2.97
C ILE A 45 0.15 -1.33 2.30
N ALA A 46 0.27 -2.45 3.01
CA ALA A 46 -0.15 -3.76 2.50
C ALA A 46 -1.65 -3.80 2.18
N ALA A 47 -2.48 -3.23 3.07
CA ALA A 47 -3.92 -3.13 2.87
C ALA A 47 -4.28 -2.21 1.68
N MET A 48 -3.59 -1.08 1.54
CA MET A 48 -3.79 -0.17 0.40
C MET A 48 -3.40 -0.83 -0.92
N GLN A 49 -2.32 -1.61 -0.95
CA GLN A 49 -1.94 -2.39 -2.13
C GLN A 49 -3.02 -3.41 -2.50
N ALA A 50 -3.56 -4.15 -1.54
CA ALA A 50 -4.64 -5.08 -1.80
C ALA A 50 -5.92 -4.38 -2.31
N GLY A 51 -6.30 -3.26 -1.69
CA GLY A 51 -7.47 -2.47 -2.10
C GLY A 51 -7.37 -1.91 -3.52
N ALA A 52 -6.19 -1.43 -3.91
CA ALA A 52 -5.93 -0.91 -5.25
C ALA A 52 -5.92 -2.00 -6.34
N MET A 53 -5.41 -3.19 -6.03
CA MET A 53 -5.26 -4.30 -6.98
C MET A 53 -6.52 -5.16 -7.10
N PHE A 54 -7.20 -5.44 -5.98
CA PHE A 54 -8.29 -6.43 -5.89
C PHE A 54 -9.63 -5.80 -5.49
N GLY A 55 -9.65 -4.49 -5.22
CA GLY A 55 -10.83 -3.73 -4.82
C GLY A 55 -10.93 -3.52 -3.30
N TRP A 56 -11.44 -2.37 -2.90
CA TRP A 56 -11.48 -1.92 -1.50
C TRP A 56 -12.47 -2.66 -0.59
N HIS A 57 -13.30 -3.54 -1.15
CA HIS A 57 -14.32 -4.30 -0.42
C HIS A 57 -13.79 -5.62 0.15
N VAL A 58 -12.60 -6.06 -0.26
CA VAL A 58 -12.01 -7.32 0.20
C VAL A 58 -11.42 -7.16 1.60
N GLN A 59 -11.43 -8.21 2.41
CA GLN A 59 -10.83 -8.20 3.76
C GLN A 59 -9.35 -7.79 3.76
N ALA A 60 -8.62 -8.12 2.70
CA ALA A 60 -7.22 -7.74 2.56
C ALA A 60 -7.04 -6.22 2.40
N ALA A 61 -8.09 -5.44 2.11
CA ALA A 61 -8.02 -3.99 2.09
C ALA A 61 -8.15 -3.35 3.50
N ASP A 62 -8.30 -4.17 4.54
CA ASP A 62 -8.35 -3.76 5.93
C ASP A 62 -6.97 -3.94 6.61
N PRO A 63 -6.34 -2.86 7.12
CA PRO A 63 -5.07 -2.95 7.83
C PRO A 63 -5.10 -3.81 9.10
N ASP A 64 -6.27 -4.03 9.72
CA ASP A 64 -6.37 -4.82 10.96
C ASP A 64 -6.10 -6.31 10.73
N HIS A 65 -6.16 -6.76 9.48
CA HIS A 65 -5.78 -8.12 9.06
C HIS A 65 -4.26 -8.31 8.90
N TYR A 66 -3.46 -7.28 9.21
CA TYR A 66 -2.00 -7.33 9.11
C TYR A 66 -1.32 -7.09 10.46
N ASP A 67 -0.15 -7.68 10.65
CA ASP A 67 0.71 -7.38 11.79
C ASP A 67 1.46 -6.05 11.61
N ALA A 68 2.25 -5.67 12.62
CA ALA A 68 3.00 -4.41 12.62
C ALA A 68 4.03 -4.30 11.48
N THR A 69 4.42 -5.43 10.89
CA THR A 69 5.35 -5.49 9.75
C THR A 69 4.64 -5.49 8.39
N GLY A 70 3.30 -5.53 8.38
CA GLY A 70 2.51 -5.60 7.16
C GLY A 70 2.37 -7.01 6.60
N CYS A 71 2.71 -8.04 7.38
CA CYS A 71 2.42 -9.43 7.02
C CYS A 71 0.98 -9.78 7.39
N LYS A 72 0.30 -10.58 6.56
CA LYS A 72 -1.07 -11.03 6.86
C LYS A 72 -1.05 -11.85 8.15
N ARG A 73 -1.98 -11.54 9.05
CA ARG A 73 -2.23 -12.38 10.22
C ARG A 73 -2.80 -13.72 9.73
N HIS A 74 -2.24 -14.80 10.22
CA HIS A 74 -2.86 -16.12 10.14
C HIS A 74 -3.68 -16.26 11.43
N ASP A 75 -5.00 -16.24 11.31
CA ASP A 75 -5.94 -16.62 12.35
C ASP A 75 -5.98 -18.15 12.54
#